data_AF-A0A2R3QFK8-F1
#
_entry.id   AF-A0A2R3QFK8-F1
#
_cell.length_a   1.000
_cell.length_b   1.000
_cell.length_c   1.000
_cell.angle_alpha   90.00
_cell.angle_beta   90.00
_cell.angle_gamma   90.00
#
_symmetry.space_group_name_H-M   'P 1'
#
loop_
_entity.id
_entity.type
_entity.pdbx_description
1 polymer ?
#
loop_
_entity_poly.entity_id
_entity_poly.type
_entity_poly.pdbx_seq_one_letter_code
_entity_poly.pdbx_strand_id
1 'polypeptide(L)'
;MSSINMNPMAGISAADVQGMDLETLMMAVQSNRAQLLEAQLKDQISSVQAKNENISKLNELLGALNGAAAKFKSDAKAGDTIDIPANVKTAAASAGVTLPDGFSGAKVTKGNLDSFVQQTKSQIDSLSNSQQMDMLRLQSLSNKRNEAFEVMTNFIKKMQDNRNSIIGNMR
;
A
#
# COMPACT_ATOMS: atom_id res chain seq x y z
N MET A 1 51.97 22.55 -21.02
CA MET A 1 52.41 22.57 -19.60
C MET A 1 51.29 23.26 -18.83
N SER A 2 50.49 22.64 -17.98
CA SER A 2 50.79 21.69 -16.92
C SER A 2 49.65 20.69 -16.76
N SER A 3 50.01 19.41 -16.64
CA SER A 3 49.15 18.31 -16.24
C SER A 3 48.88 18.39 -14.73
N ILE A 4 47.62 18.60 -14.34
CA ILE A 4 47.18 18.33 -12.95
C ILE A 4 46.85 16.84 -12.87
N ASN A 5 47.83 16.12 -12.37
CA ASN A 5 47.76 14.78 -11.82
C ASN A 5 47.30 14.86 -10.34
N MET A 6 46.74 13.75 -9.85
CA MET A 6 46.39 13.42 -8.46
C MET A 6 45.04 13.92 -7.93
N ASN A 7 44.02 13.07 -7.99
CA ASN A 7 43.85 12.04 -6.95
C ASN A 7 42.86 10.98 -7.47
N PRO A 8 43.27 9.72 -7.70
CA PRO A 8 42.31 8.69 -7.99
C PRO A 8 41.48 8.49 -6.72
N MET A 9 40.17 8.45 -6.90
CA MET A 9 39.21 7.80 -6.03
C MET A 9 39.91 6.67 -5.27
N ALA A 10 40.07 6.84 -3.95
CA ALA A 10 40.62 5.83 -3.07
C ALA A 10 39.71 4.61 -3.19
N GLY A 11 40.10 3.71 -4.10
CA GLY A 11 39.46 2.44 -4.31
C GLY A 11 39.49 1.71 -2.99
N ILE A 12 38.33 1.23 -2.58
CA ILE A 12 38.20 0.20 -1.58
C ILE A 12 39.17 -0.92 -2.00
N SER A 13 40.28 -1.04 -1.28
CA SER A 13 41.29 -2.05 -1.54
C SER A 13 40.63 -3.42 -1.38
N ALA A 14 40.82 -4.35 -2.32
CA ALA A 14 40.36 -5.73 -2.15
C ALA A 14 40.93 -6.40 -0.88
N ALA A 15 42.04 -5.87 -0.36
CA ALA A 15 42.65 -6.25 0.91
C ALA A 15 41.87 -5.75 2.16
N ASP A 16 41.14 -4.63 2.09
CA ASP A 16 40.26 -4.15 3.17
C ASP A 16 38.94 -4.93 3.22
N VAL A 17 38.55 -5.55 2.10
CA VAL A 17 37.41 -6.47 2.01
C VAL A 17 37.76 -7.86 2.56
N GLN A 18 39.04 -8.22 2.58
CA GLN A 18 39.51 -9.55 2.96
C GLN A 18 39.57 -9.76 4.49
N GLY A 19 39.48 -8.69 5.27
CA GLY A 19 39.36 -8.71 6.74
C GLY A 19 37.97 -8.32 7.27
N MET A 20 37.02 -7.94 6.39
CA MET A 20 35.63 -7.83 6.80
C MET A 20 35.03 -9.23 6.70
N ASP A 21 34.91 -9.93 7.83
CA ASP A 21 34.47 -11.33 7.86
C ASP A 21 33.25 -11.52 6.94
N LEU A 22 33.28 -12.56 6.10
CA LEU A 22 32.17 -12.97 5.23
C LEU A 22 30.83 -13.03 6.01
N GLU A 23 30.96 -13.28 7.31
CA GLU A 23 29.96 -13.25 8.35
C GLU A 23 29.35 -11.87 8.60
N THR A 24 30.16 -10.83 8.74
CA THR A 24 29.73 -9.43 8.84
C THR A 24 29.08 -8.96 7.53
N LEU A 25 29.65 -9.36 6.39
CA LEU A 25 29.06 -9.13 5.06
C LEU A 25 27.69 -9.79 4.92
N MET A 26 27.55 -11.06 5.33
CA MET A 26 26.27 -11.77 5.31
C MET A 26 25.25 -11.15 6.28
N MET A 27 25.67 -10.77 7.49
CA MET A 27 24.79 -10.07 8.43
C MET A 27 24.32 -8.73 7.85
N ALA A 28 25.20 -7.99 7.19
CA ALA A 28 24.84 -6.74 6.52
C ALA A 28 23.82 -6.99 5.39
N VAL A 29 24.01 -8.03 4.58
CA VAL A 29 23.06 -8.41 3.51
C VAL A 29 21.70 -8.82 4.07
N GLN A 30 21.67 -9.67 5.11
CA GLN A 30 20.41 -10.10 5.72
C GLN A 30 19.70 -8.93 6.45
N SER A 31 20.47 -8.04 7.08
CA SER A 31 19.95 -6.80 7.68
C SER A 31 19.31 -5.90 6.62
N ASN A 32 20.00 -5.66 5.50
CA ASN A 32 19.46 -4.91 4.37
C ASN A 32 18.19 -5.55 3.80
N ARG A 33 18.16 -6.89 3.65
CA ARG A 33 16.96 -7.62 3.19
C ARG A 33 15.80 -7.45 4.17
N ALA A 34 16.04 -7.56 5.48
CA ALA A 34 15.01 -7.37 6.50
C ALA A 34 14.47 -5.94 6.48
N GLN A 35 15.34 -4.93 6.35
CA GLN A 35 14.94 -3.52 6.22
C GLN A 35 14.09 -3.26 4.98
N LEU A 36 14.45 -3.85 3.83
CA LEU A 36 13.67 -3.74 2.60
C LEU A 36 12.30 -4.41 2.72
N LEU A 37 12.23 -5.60 3.33
CA LEU A 37 10.95 -6.30 3.57
C LEU A 37 10.05 -5.50 4.51
N GLU A 38 10.60 -4.88 5.55
CA GLU A 38 9.85 -4.03 6.48
C GLU A 38 9.35 -2.75 5.80
N ALA A 39 10.18 -2.11 4.96
CA ALA A 39 9.76 -0.96 4.16
C ALA A 39 8.60 -1.32 3.21
N GLN A 40 8.72 -2.43 2.48
CA GLN A 40 7.66 -2.93 1.61
C GLN A 40 6.39 -3.27 2.38
N LEU A 41 6.51 -3.91 3.56
CA LEU A 41 5.37 -4.21 4.42
C LEU A 41 4.66 -2.92 4.87
N LYS A 42 5.42 -1.91 5.30
CA LYS A 42 4.89 -0.61 5.72
C LYS A 42 4.16 0.10 4.58
N ASP A 43 4.75 0.15 3.39
CA ASP A 43 4.14 0.77 2.21
C ASP A 43 2.85 0.04 1.81
N GLN A 44 2.88 -1.30 1.84
CA GLN A 44 1.73 -2.14 1.53
C GLN A 44 0.60 -1.94 2.57
N ILE A 45 0.92 -1.81 3.87
CA ILE A 45 -0.06 -1.51 4.93
C ILE A 45 -0.68 -0.12 4.68
N SER A 46 0.14 0.88 4.40
CA SER A 46 -0.33 2.25 4.14
C SER A 46 -1.26 2.30 2.91
N SER A 47 -0.90 1.59 1.84
CA SER A 47 -1.76 1.43 0.66
C SER A 47 -3.11 0.78 1.01
N VAL A 48 -3.11 -0.29 1.81
CA VAL A 48 -4.35 -0.96 2.25
C VAL A 48 -5.19 -0.04 3.14
N GLN A 49 -4.57 0.73 4.03
CA GLN A 49 -5.27 1.72 4.85
C GLN A 49 -5.91 2.82 3.99
N ALA A 50 -5.17 3.40 3.06
CA ALA A 50 -5.70 4.40 2.13
C ALA A 50 -6.86 3.84 1.28
N LYS A 51 -6.75 2.58 0.82
CA LYS A 51 -7.85 1.90 0.12
C LYS A 51 -9.06 1.67 1.01
N ASN A 52 -8.88 1.27 2.26
CA ASN A 52 -9.96 1.15 3.23
C ASN A 52 -10.70 2.48 3.44
N GLU A 53 -9.96 3.57 3.62
CA GLU A 53 -10.55 4.91 3.76
C GLU A 53 -11.34 5.31 2.51
N ASN A 54 -10.78 5.05 1.32
CA ASN A 54 -11.46 5.35 0.06
C ASN A 54 -12.74 4.50 -0.12
N ILE A 55 -12.69 3.21 0.20
CA ILE A 55 -13.87 2.33 0.17
C ILE A 55 -14.93 2.82 1.17
N SER A 56 -14.54 3.26 2.38
CA SER A 56 -15.47 3.83 3.36
C SER A 56 -16.16 5.07 2.80
N LYS A 57 -15.40 6.02 2.25
CA LYS A 57 -15.93 7.25 1.63
C LYS A 57 -16.87 6.94 0.45
N LEU A 58 -16.51 5.98 -0.39
CA LEU A 58 -17.35 5.56 -1.52
C LEU A 58 -18.61 4.83 -1.05
N ASN A 59 -18.56 4.05 0.03
CA ASN A 59 -19.74 3.42 0.62
C ASN A 59 -20.68 4.47 1.24
N GLU A 60 -20.15 5.50 1.91
CA GLU A 60 -20.93 6.64 2.39
C GLU A 60 -21.60 7.38 1.21
N LEU A 61 -20.87 7.59 0.11
CA LEU A 61 -21.44 8.15 -1.12
C LEU A 61 -22.53 7.24 -1.69
N LEU A 62 -22.29 5.94 -1.83
CA LEU A 62 -23.27 4.97 -2.32
C LEU A 62 -24.54 4.98 -1.45
N GLY A 63 -24.39 5.05 -0.13
CA GLY A 63 -25.50 5.17 0.81
C GLY A 63 -26.28 6.47 0.62
N ALA A 64 -25.59 7.59 0.46
CA ALA A 64 -26.22 8.88 0.17
C ALA A 64 -26.96 8.89 -1.17
N LEU A 65 -26.37 8.26 -2.21
CA LEU A 65 -26.97 8.13 -3.53
C LEU A 65 -28.19 7.21 -3.53
N ASN A 66 -28.13 6.06 -2.84
CA ASN A 66 -29.28 5.18 -2.65
C ASN A 66 -30.40 5.86 -1.85
N GLY A 67 -30.05 6.64 -0.82
CA GLY A 67 -31.00 7.45 -0.07
C GLY A 67 -31.66 8.54 -0.92
N ALA A 68 -30.91 9.13 -1.87
CA ALA A 68 -31.47 10.03 -2.87
C ALA A 68 -32.38 9.27 -3.85
N ALA A 69 -31.97 8.08 -4.30
CA ALA A 69 -32.75 7.25 -5.22
C ALA A 69 -34.10 6.84 -4.63
N ALA A 70 -34.14 6.56 -3.32
CA ALA A 70 -35.36 6.24 -2.59
C ALA A 70 -36.37 7.40 -2.51
N LYS A 71 -35.97 8.64 -2.80
CA LYS A 71 -36.88 9.79 -2.87
C LYS A 71 -37.66 9.86 -4.18
N PHE A 72 -37.25 9.12 -5.21
CA PHE A 72 -38.06 8.97 -6.41
C PHE A 72 -39.29 8.10 -6.11
N LYS A 73 -40.43 8.46 -6.70
CA LYS A 73 -41.61 7.57 -6.66
C LYS A 73 -41.31 6.27 -7.42
N SER A 74 -42.01 5.20 -7.06
CA SER A 74 -41.85 3.87 -7.66
C SER A 74 -42.09 3.87 -9.19
N ASP A 75 -42.94 4.76 -9.69
CA ASP A 75 -43.27 4.98 -11.10
C ASP A 75 -42.39 6.03 -11.81
N ALA A 76 -41.37 6.57 -11.11
CA ALA A 76 -40.55 7.64 -11.66
C ALA A 76 -39.75 7.16 -12.87
N LYS A 77 -39.81 7.95 -13.95
CA LYS A 77 -39.12 7.73 -15.22
C LYS A 77 -37.71 8.30 -15.17
N ALA A 78 -36.85 7.88 -16.09
CA ALA A 78 -35.44 8.28 -16.15
C ALA A 78 -35.22 9.81 -16.23
N GLY A 79 -36.19 10.57 -16.74
CA GLY A 79 -36.15 12.02 -16.83
C GLY A 79 -36.70 12.77 -15.61
N ASP A 80 -37.30 12.09 -14.64
CA ASP A 80 -37.80 12.74 -13.43
C ASP A 80 -36.63 13.22 -12.59
N THR A 81 -36.80 14.38 -11.96
CA THR A 81 -35.75 15.05 -11.21
C THR A 81 -36.08 15.16 -9.73
N ILE A 82 -35.07 14.99 -8.87
CA ILE A 82 -35.12 15.37 -7.45
C ILE A 82 -34.05 16.40 -7.16
N ASP A 83 -34.26 17.22 -6.12
CA ASP A 83 -33.21 18.09 -5.62
C ASP A 83 -32.08 17.24 -5.02
N ILE A 84 -30.83 17.61 -5.32
CA ILE A 84 -29.65 16.92 -4.81
C ILE A 84 -29.63 17.09 -3.29
N PRO A 85 -29.75 16.01 -2.51
CA PRO A 85 -29.69 16.15 -1.08
C PRO A 85 -28.24 16.48 -0.66
N ALA A 86 -28.08 17.39 0.28
CA ALA A 86 -26.78 17.96 0.66
C ALA A 86 -25.74 16.90 1.04
N ASN A 87 -26.20 15.76 1.58
CA ASN A 87 -25.39 14.60 1.92
C ASN A 87 -24.69 13.96 0.72
N VAL A 88 -25.29 13.98 -0.48
CA VAL A 88 -24.66 13.47 -1.72
C VAL A 88 -23.53 14.39 -2.16
N LYS A 89 -23.74 15.70 -2.05
CA LYS A 89 -22.72 16.69 -2.40
C LYS A 89 -21.52 16.63 -1.45
N THR A 90 -21.77 16.49 -0.15
CA THR A 90 -20.70 16.32 0.84
C THR A 90 -19.97 14.99 0.64
N ALA A 91 -20.69 13.88 0.44
CA ALA A 91 -20.06 12.57 0.25
C ALA A 91 -19.25 12.49 -1.05
N ALA A 92 -19.69 13.13 -2.13
CA ALA A 92 -18.94 13.20 -3.39
C ALA A 92 -17.64 14.01 -3.22
N ALA A 93 -17.71 15.14 -2.49
CA ALA A 93 -16.52 15.92 -2.14
C ALA A 93 -15.54 15.12 -1.25
N SER A 94 -16.05 14.39 -0.25
CA SER A 94 -15.24 13.54 0.62
C SER A 94 -14.56 12.39 -0.12
N ALA A 95 -15.23 11.81 -1.11
CA ALA A 95 -14.71 10.72 -1.94
C ALA A 95 -13.75 11.19 -3.05
N GLY A 96 -13.59 12.50 -3.25
CA GLY A 96 -12.77 13.06 -4.33
C GLY A 96 -13.32 12.78 -5.73
N VAL A 97 -14.61 12.42 -5.84
CA VAL A 97 -15.27 12.12 -7.11
C VAL A 97 -15.92 13.40 -7.62
N THR A 98 -15.48 13.87 -8.78
CA THR A 98 -16.15 14.96 -9.49
C THR A 98 -17.54 14.50 -9.92
N LEU A 99 -18.56 15.16 -9.41
CA LEU A 99 -19.95 14.96 -9.81
C LEU A 99 -20.07 15.15 -11.34
N PRO A 100 -20.67 14.20 -12.08
CA PRO A 100 -20.91 14.35 -13.52
C PRO A 100 -21.73 15.62 -13.82
N ASP A 101 -21.58 16.22 -15.00
CA ASP A 101 -22.22 17.50 -15.38
C ASP A 101 -23.76 17.49 -15.21
N GLY A 102 -24.40 16.31 -15.20
CA GLY A 102 -25.82 16.11 -14.89
C GLY A 102 -26.22 16.34 -13.41
N PHE A 103 -25.27 16.65 -12.53
CA PHE A 103 -25.44 17.04 -11.13
C PHE A 103 -25.14 18.54 -10.90
N SER A 104 -24.85 19.29 -11.98
CA SER A 104 -24.50 20.72 -11.91
C SER A 104 -25.71 21.64 -11.65
N GLY A 105 -26.91 21.19 -12.01
CA GLY A 105 -28.16 21.83 -11.58
C GLY A 105 -28.55 21.41 -10.17
N ALA A 106 -29.35 22.22 -9.47
CA ALA A 106 -29.95 21.85 -8.18
C ALA A 106 -30.74 20.52 -8.20
N LYS A 107 -30.96 19.95 -9.39
CA LYS A 107 -31.79 18.80 -9.71
C LYS A 107 -31.00 17.72 -10.44
N VAL A 108 -31.18 16.46 -10.04
CA VAL A 108 -30.60 15.27 -10.68
C VAL A 108 -31.70 14.38 -11.22
N THR A 109 -31.52 13.88 -12.43
CA THR A 109 -32.44 12.92 -13.05
C THR A 109 -32.22 11.51 -12.50
N LYS A 110 -33.28 10.70 -12.41
CA LYS A 110 -33.20 9.30 -11.97
C LYS A 110 -32.18 8.49 -12.79
N GLY A 111 -32.17 8.67 -14.12
CA GLY A 111 -31.21 7.97 -14.99
C GLY A 111 -29.74 8.33 -14.73
N ASN A 112 -29.45 9.60 -14.43
CA ASN A 112 -28.10 10.04 -14.08
C ASN A 112 -27.70 9.55 -12.68
N LEU A 113 -28.65 9.52 -11.74
CA LEU A 113 -28.42 8.99 -10.41
C LEU A 113 -28.11 7.49 -10.44
N ASP A 114 -28.92 6.71 -11.15
CA ASP A 114 -28.73 5.26 -11.28
C ASP A 114 -27.40 4.94 -11.97
N SER A 115 -27.05 5.70 -13.02
CA SER A 115 -25.75 5.57 -13.69
C SER A 115 -24.58 5.88 -12.75
N PHE A 116 -24.72 6.91 -11.91
CA PHE A 116 -23.69 7.29 -10.95
C PHE A 116 -23.58 6.31 -9.77
N VAL A 117 -24.70 5.74 -9.31
CA VAL A 117 -24.72 4.61 -8.36
C VAL A 117 -23.98 3.42 -8.94
N GLN A 118 -24.25 3.08 -10.21
CA GLN A 118 -23.57 1.97 -10.88
C GLN A 118 -22.06 2.23 -11.01
N GLN A 119 -21.65 3.43 -11.42
CA GLN A 119 -20.24 3.83 -11.49
C GLN A 119 -19.56 3.76 -10.11
N THR A 120 -20.20 4.30 -9.07
CA THR A 120 -19.68 4.25 -7.69
C THR A 120 -19.52 2.81 -7.20
N LYS A 121 -20.50 1.95 -7.50
CA LYS A 121 -20.42 0.52 -7.19
C LYS A 121 -19.28 -0.17 -7.93
N SER A 122 -19.14 0.06 -9.23
CA SER A 122 -18.01 -0.49 -10.01
C SER A 122 -16.65 -0.02 -9.48
N GLN A 123 -16.54 1.23 -9.02
CA GLN A 123 -15.33 1.74 -8.38
C GLN A 123 -15.06 1.02 -7.05
N ILE A 124 -16.07 0.86 -6.19
CA ILE A 124 -15.96 0.08 -4.93
C ILE A 124 -15.50 -1.34 -5.23
N ASP A 125 -16.12 -2.02 -6.19
CA ASP A 125 -15.80 -3.40 -6.56
C ASP A 125 -14.34 -3.51 -7.03
N SER A 126 -13.88 -2.56 -7.88
CA SER A 126 -12.50 -2.52 -8.35
C SER A 126 -11.47 -2.30 -7.23
N LEU A 127 -11.78 -1.41 -6.28
CA LEU A 127 -10.93 -1.11 -5.13
C LEU A 127 -10.93 -2.27 -4.13
N SER A 128 -12.08 -2.90 -3.89
CA SER A 128 -12.21 -4.07 -3.02
C SER A 128 -11.41 -5.25 -3.57
N ASN A 129 -11.49 -5.54 -4.87
CA ASN A 129 -10.67 -6.58 -5.50
C ASN A 129 -9.16 -6.26 -5.38
N SER A 130 -8.78 -5.00 -5.61
CA SER A 130 -7.39 -4.56 -5.42
C SER A 130 -6.91 -4.70 -3.98
N GLN A 131 -7.77 -4.39 -3.01
CA GLN A 131 -7.50 -4.54 -1.59
C GLN A 131 -7.32 -6.02 -1.21
N GLN A 132 -8.17 -6.93 -1.70
CA GLN A 132 -8.04 -8.37 -1.44
C GLN A 132 -6.69 -8.90 -1.93
N MET A 133 -6.23 -8.48 -3.11
CA MET A 133 -4.90 -8.82 -3.61
C MET A 133 -3.79 -8.27 -2.72
N ASP A 134 -3.92 -7.03 -2.25
CA ASP A 134 -2.93 -6.43 -1.36
C ASP A 134 -2.91 -7.09 0.02
N MET A 135 -4.04 -7.60 0.51
CA MET A 135 -4.09 -8.40 1.72
C MET A 135 -3.36 -9.73 1.56
N LEU A 136 -3.50 -10.41 0.41
CA LEU A 136 -2.71 -11.61 0.10
C LEU A 136 -1.20 -11.29 0.02
N ARG A 137 -0.84 -10.14 -0.56
CA ARG A 137 0.55 -9.66 -0.58
C ARG A 137 1.06 -9.35 0.82
N LEU A 138 0.26 -8.71 1.67
CA LEU A 138 0.61 -8.46 3.07
C LEU A 138 0.87 -9.75 3.84
N GLN A 139 0.01 -10.76 3.67
CA GLN A 139 0.22 -12.09 4.26
C GLN A 139 1.52 -12.72 3.76
N SER A 140 1.77 -12.67 2.44
CA SER A 140 3.01 -13.19 1.85
C SER A 140 4.26 -12.44 2.35
N LEU A 141 4.22 -11.11 2.42
CA LEU A 141 5.32 -10.29 2.93
C LEU A 141 5.58 -10.56 4.41
N SER A 142 4.51 -10.70 5.22
CA SER A 142 4.61 -11.06 6.63
C SER A 142 5.28 -12.44 6.80
N ASN A 143 4.88 -13.43 6.00
CA ASN A 143 5.51 -14.76 6.01
C ASN A 143 6.99 -14.68 5.61
N LYS A 144 7.33 -14.00 4.51
CA LYS A 144 8.73 -13.80 4.07
C LYS A 144 9.58 -13.07 5.09
N ARG A 145 8.99 -12.11 5.82
CA ARG A 145 9.63 -11.39 6.92
C ARG A 145 9.94 -12.34 8.07
N ASN A 146 8.97 -13.14 8.50
CA ASN A 146 9.15 -14.10 9.59
C ASN A 146 10.19 -15.16 9.23
N GLU A 147 10.16 -15.72 8.01
CA GLU A 147 11.19 -16.63 7.51
C GLU A 147 12.59 -15.99 7.52
N ALA A 148 12.70 -14.73 7.06
CA ALA A 148 13.98 -14.02 7.09
C ALA A 148 14.49 -13.81 8.53
N PHE A 149 13.60 -13.51 9.49
CA PHE A 149 13.94 -13.40 10.91
C PHE A 149 14.35 -14.75 11.52
N GLU A 150 13.69 -15.85 11.17
CA GLU A 150 14.07 -17.19 11.62
C GLU A 150 15.45 -17.59 11.09
N VAL A 151 15.70 -17.35 9.79
CA VAL A 151 17.02 -17.60 9.18
C VAL A 151 18.10 -16.74 9.85
N MET A 152 17.82 -15.46 10.10
CA MET A 152 18.75 -14.57 10.80
C MET A 152 19.04 -15.04 12.23
N THR A 153 18.00 -15.44 12.97
CA THR A 153 18.14 -15.95 14.33
C THR A 153 18.96 -17.24 14.36
N ASN A 154 18.69 -18.17 13.43
CA ASN A 154 19.44 -19.41 13.31
C ASN A 154 20.89 -19.18 12.88
N PHE A 155 21.15 -18.19 12.04
CA PHE A 155 22.49 -17.78 11.64
C PHE A 155 23.28 -17.21 12.83
N ILE A 156 22.69 -16.29 13.60
CA ILE A 156 23.30 -15.73 14.81
C ILE A 156 23.61 -16.81 15.84
N LYS A 157 22.68 -17.76 16.06
CA LYS A 157 22.91 -18.91 16.96
C LYS A 157 24.10 -19.75 16.50
N LYS A 158 24.13 -20.15 15.21
CA LYS A 158 25.27 -20.89 14.64
C LYS A 158 26.60 -20.14 14.78
N MET A 159 26.60 -18.81 14.65
CA MET A 159 27.80 -18.01 14.89
C MET A 159 28.25 -17.99 16.35
N GLN A 160 27.30 -17.89 17.28
CA GLN A 160 27.61 -17.95 18.70
C GLN A 160 28.20 -19.33 19.06
N ASP A 161 27.62 -20.40 18.52
CA ASP A 161 28.10 -21.77 18.73
C ASP A 161 29.50 -21.98 18.11
N ASN A 162 29.74 -21.48 16.89
CA ASN A 162 31.05 -21.52 16.25
C ASN A 162 32.10 -20.76 17.07
N ARG A 163 31.79 -19.54 17.54
CA ARG A 163 32.69 -18.77 18.41
C ARG A 163 32.95 -19.49 19.73
N ASN A 164 31.92 -20.06 20.34
CA ASN A 164 32.06 -20.84 21.57
C ASN A 164 32.93 -22.09 21.35
N SER A 165 32.83 -22.75 20.20
CA SER A 165 33.66 -23.90 19.83
C SER A 165 35.12 -23.51 19.59
N ILE A 166 35.38 -22.38 18.93
CA ILE A 166 36.73 -21.85 18.72
C ILE A 166 37.36 -21.46 20.06
N ILE A 167 36.62 -20.73 20.91
CA ILE A 167 37.09 -20.37 22.27
C ILE A 167 37.29 -21.63 23.11
N GLY A 168 36.39 -22.62 22.99
CA GLY A 168 36.48 -23.89 23.71
C GLY A 168 37.71 -24.72 23.31
N ASN A 169 38.09 -24.73 22.04
CA ASN A 169 39.30 -25.42 21.56
C ASN A 169 40.61 -24.66 21.86
N MET A 170 40.53 -23.39 22.25
CA MET A 170 41.70 -22.57 22.62
C MET A 170 41.99 -22.56 24.14
N ARG A 171 41.14 -23.19 24.96
CA ARG A 171 41.34 -23.36 26.41
C ARG A 171 41.85 -24.77 26.70
#